data_AF-A0A4R5PBM0-F1
#
_entry.id   AF-A0A4R5PBM0-F1
#
_cell.length_a   1.000
_cell.length_b   1.000
_cell.length_c   1.000
_cell.angle_alpha   90.00
_cell.angle_beta   90.00
_cell.angle_gamma   90.00
#
_symmetry.space_group_name_H-M   'P 1'
#
loop_
_entity.id
_entity.type
_entity.pdbx_description
1 polymer ?
#
loop_
_entity_poly.entity_id
_entity_poly.type
_entity_poly.pdbx_seq_one_letter_code
_entity_poly.pdbx_strand_id
1 'polypeptide(L)' 'MRAPDPEFYAALTAIVTGGICVLAEPRESTVQKWLYWAVAPVVAIICMSLAFKNVLAGLGLGVFVVLFIVMGYFRYKL' A
#
# COMPACT_ATOMS: atom_id res chain seq x y z
N MET A 1 -21.85 4.76 13.94
CA MET A 1 -21.36 4.20 12.66
C MET A 1 -20.66 2.88 12.98
N ARG A 2 -21.02 1.78 12.29
CA ARG A 2 -20.35 0.47 12.48
C ARG A 2 -19.01 0.51 11.75
N ALA A 3 -17.96 -0.02 12.38
CA ALA A 3 -16.67 -0.15 11.71
C ALA A 3 -16.81 -1.07 10.49
N PRO A 4 -16.22 -0.72 9.33
CA PRO A 4 -16.17 -1.58 8.15
C PRO A 4 -15.63 -2.98 8.44
N ASP A 5 -16.05 -3.96 7.65
CA ASP A 5 -15.58 -5.34 7.78
C ASP A 5 -14.08 -5.47 7.41
N PRO A 6 -13.35 -6.45 7.98
CA PRO A 6 -11.93 -6.64 7.68
C PRO A 6 -11.61 -6.80 6.19
N GLU A 7 -12.52 -7.44 5.44
CA GLU A 7 -12.42 -7.64 4.00
C GLU A 7 -12.42 -6.33 3.23
N PHE A 8 -13.16 -5.33 3.70
CA PHE A 8 -13.18 -3.99 3.11
C PHE A 8 -11.81 -3.34 3.18
N TYR A 9 -11.13 -3.44 4.33
CA TYR A 9 -9.78 -2.89 4.51
C TYR A 9 -8.72 -3.62 3.67
N ALA A 10 -8.84 -4.93 3.53
CA ALA A 10 -7.96 -5.72 2.66
C ALA A 10 -8.16 -5.34 1.18
N ALA A 11 -9.41 -5.23 0.73
CA ALA A 11 -9.74 -4.80 -0.62
C ALA A 11 -9.26 -3.37 -0.90
N LEU A 12 -9.45 -2.44 0.05
CA LEU A 12 -8.98 -1.08 -0.05
C LEU A 12 -7.44 -1.02 -0.17
N THR A 13 -6.74 -1.83 0.62
CA THR A 13 -5.27 -1.96 0.52
C THR A 13 -4.88 -2.38 -0.90
N ALA A 14 -5.48 -3.44 -1.43
CA ALA A 14 -5.16 -3.97 -2.75
C ALA A 14 -5.45 -2.97 -3.88
N ILE A 15 -6.59 -2.28 -3.84
CA ILE A 15 -6.97 -1.28 -4.83
C ILE A 15 -6.01 -0.08 -4.79
N VAL A 16 -5.71 0.44 -3.60
CA VAL A 16 -4.84 1.62 -3.46
C VAL A 16 -3.40 1.29 -3.82
N THR A 17 -2.82 0.24 -3.24
CA THR A 17 -1.42 -0.13 -3.55
C THR A 17 -1.26 -0.65 -4.96
N GLY A 18 -2.18 -1.49 -5.46
CA GLY A 18 -2.18 -1.95 -6.83
C GLY A 18 -2.36 -0.81 -7.82
N GLY A 19 -3.33 0.07 -7.57
CA GLY A 19 -3.58 1.27 -8.39
C GLY A 19 -2.38 2.19 -8.44
N ILE A 20 -1.74 2.49 -7.30
CA ILE A 20 -0.51 3.29 -7.26
C ILE A 20 0.63 2.57 -8.00
N CYS A 21 0.80 1.26 -7.82
CA CYS A 21 1.86 0.51 -8.50
C CYS A 21 1.70 0.50 -10.03
N VAL A 22 0.45 0.48 -10.52
CA VAL A 22 0.15 0.42 -11.96
C VAL A 22 0.12 1.81 -12.60
N LEU A 23 -0.46 2.80 -11.92
CA LEU A 23 -0.76 4.12 -12.49
C LEU A 23 0.24 5.21 -12.12
N ALA A 24 0.94 5.10 -10.98
CA ALA A 24 1.90 6.12 -10.59
C ALA A 24 3.26 5.81 -11.22
N GLU A 25 3.78 6.75 -12.02
CA GLU A 25 5.11 6.69 -12.62
C GLU A 25 6.11 7.51 -11.77
N PRO A 26 6.85 6.89 -10.84
CA PRO A 26 7.67 7.61 -9.88
C PRO A 26 8.85 8.40 -10.50
N ARG A 27 9.04 8.34 -11.82
CA ARG A 27 10.03 9.13 -12.58
C ARG A 27 9.52 10.50 -13.02
N GLU A 28 8.23 10.66 -13.28
CA GLU A 28 7.71 11.88 -13.92
C GLU A 28 7.45 13.01 -12.92
N SER A 29 7.16 12.67 -11.66
CA SER A 29 6.74 13.66 -10.67
C SER A 29 7.12 13.32 -9.23
N THR A 30 7.55 14.34 -8.48
CA THR A 30 7.77 14.26 -7.03
C THR A 30 6.52 13.78 -6.29
N VAL A 31 5.33 14.15 -6.77
CA VAL A 31 4.05 13.74 -6.17
C VAL A 31 3.82 12.25 -6.38
N GLN A 32 4.03 11.74 -7.59
CA GLN A 32 3.90 10.31 -7.89
C GLN A 32 4.93 9.47 -7.12
N LYS A 33 6.15 9.99 -6.93
CA LYS A 33 7.18 9.35 -6.09
C LYS A 33 6.75 9.26 -4.62
N TRP A 34 6.14 10.31 -4.08
CA TRP A 34 5.58 10.29 -2.71
C TRP A 34 4.41 9.32 -2.57
N LEU A 35 3.51 9.30 -3.57
CA LEU A 35 2.41 8.35 -3.62
C LEU A 35 2.93 6.90 -3.60
N TYR A 36 3.95 6.63 -4.40
CA TYR A 36 4.56 5.31 -4.56
C TYR A 36 5.29 4.84 -3.28
N TRP A 37 6.14 5.69 -2.70
CA TRP A 37 7.05 5.27 -1.62
C TRP A 37 6.52 5.50 -0.21
N ALA A 38 5.57 6.40 -0.02
CA ALA A 38 5.06 6.74 1.32
C ALA A 38 3.56 6.47 1.46
N VAL A 39 2.73 6.96 0.53
CA VAL A 39 1.27 6.83 0.67
C VAL A 39 0.82 5.38 0.57
N ALA A 40 1.25 4.67 -0.47
CA ALA A 40 0.92 3.25 -0.66
C ALA A 40 1.24 2.38 0.57
N PRO A 41 2.46 2.41 1.14
CA PRO A 41 2.78 1.58 2.31
C PRO A 41 2.08 2.05 3.60
N VAL A 42 1.90 3.37 3.79
CA VAL A 42 1.16 3.88 4.97
C VAL A 42 -0.29 3.42 4.96
N VAL A 43 -0.97 3.54 3.81
CA VAL A 43 -2.36 3.08 3.66
C VAL A 43 -2.46 1.58 3.92
N ALA A 44 -1.51 0.79 3.41
CA ALA A 44 -1.47 -0.64 3.64
C ALA A 44 -1.32 -1.01 5.12
N ILE A 45 -0.38 -0.38 5.83
CA ILE A 45 -0.15 -0.63 7.27
C ILE A 45 -1.41 -0.27 8.07
N ILE A 46 -2.04 0.87 7.79
CA ILE A 46 -3.25 1.31 8.50
C ILE A 46 -4.40 0.35 8.24
N CYS A 47 -4.68 0.04 6.98
CA CYS A 47 -5.79 -0.84 6.62
C CYS A 47 -5.59 -2.25 7.17
N MET A 48 -4.38 -2.81 7.08
CA MET A 48 -4.11 -4.13 7.65
C MET A 48 -4.15 -4.13 9.18
N SER A 49 -3.67 -3.07 9.84
CA SER A 49 -3.82 -2.94 11.30
C SER A 49 -5.29 -2.94 11.72
N LEU A 50 -6.15 -2.27 10.96
CA LEU A 50 -7.60 -2.22 11.21
C LEU A 50 -8.28 -3.55 10.89
N ALA A 51 -7.91 -4.22 9.79
CA ALA A 51 -8.45 -5.52 9.40
C ALA A 51 -8.20 -6.59 10.47
N PHE A 52 -6.98 -6.65 11.00
CA PHE A 52 -6.57 -7.64 12.01
C PHE A 52 -6.76 -7.17 13.44
N LYS A 53 -7.22 -5.93 13.65
CA LYS A 53 -7.30 -5.26 14.97
C LYS A 53 -5.98 -5.37 15.76
N ASN A 54 -4.85 -5.42 15.05
CA ASN A 54 -3.54 -5.68 15.62
C ASN A 54 -2.48 -4.91 14.82
N VAL A 55 -1.82 -3.98 15.50
CA VAL A 55 -0.79 -3.12 14.92
C VAL A 55 0.44 -3.92 14.46
N LEU A 56 0.80 -4.99 15.19
CA LEU A 56 1.95 -5.82 14.83
C LEU A 56 1.68 -6.62 13.54
N ALA A 57 0.45 -7.11 13.38
CA ALA A 57 0.03 -7.78 12.14
C ALA A 57 0.02 -6.80 10.97
N GLY A 58 -0.46 -5.57 11.18
CA GLY A 58 -0.44 -4.52 10.16
C GLY A 58 0.97 -4.10 9.74
N LEU A 59 1.91 -3.98 10.69
CA LEU A 59 3.32 -3.71 10.38
C LEU A 59 3.96 -4.87 9.62
N GLY A 60 3.75 -6.11 10.06
CA GLY A 60 4.28 -7.30 9.38
C GLY A 60 3.80 -7.41 7.93
N LEU A 61 2.48 -7.27 7.71
CA LEU A 61 1.90 -7.30 6.37
C LEU A 61 2.26 -6.06 5.54
N GLY A 62 2.41 -4.91 6.18
CA GLY A 62 2.91 -3.69 5.55
C GLY A 62 4.30 -3.85 4.96
N VAL A 63 5.21 -4.60 5.62
CA VAL A 63 6.54 -4.90 5.07
C VAL A 63 6.43 -5.69 3.76
N PHE A 64 5.52 -6.68 3.67
CA PHE A 64 5.28 -7.40 2.42
C PHE A 64 4.81 -6.49 1.30
N VAL A 65 3.94 -5.53 1.61
CA VAL A 65 3.49 -4.53 0.62
C VAL A 65 4.64 -3.63 0.17
N VAL A 66 5.51 -3.19 1.08
CA VAL A 66 6.73 -2.44 0.71
C VAL A 66 7.62 -3.26 -0.23
N LEU A 67 7.83 -4.55 0.06
CA LEU A 67 8.60 -5.43 -0.83
C LEU A 67 7.95 -5.53 -2.22
N PHE A 68 6.62 -5.64 -2.28
CA PHE A 68 5.89 -5.66 -3.54
C PHE A 68 6.05 -4.36 -4.33
N ILE A 69 5.97 -3.21 -3.65
CA ILE A 69 6.22 -1.88 -4.22
C ILE A 69 7.66 -1.78 -4.76
N VAL A 70 8.66 -2.28 -4.01
CA VAL A 70 10.05 -2.30 -4.47
C VAL A 70 10.21 -3.17 -5.72
N MET A 71 9.58 -4.34 -5.78
CA MET A 71 9.57 -5.19 -6.97
C MET A 71 8.92 -4.48 -8.16
N GLY A 72 7.77 -3.84 -7.95
CA GLY A 72 7.11 -3.03 -8.95
C GLY A 72 7.99 -1.88 -9.44
N TYR A 73 8.81 -1.28 -8.58
CA TYR A 73 9.68 -0.16 -8.94
C TYR A 73 10.74 -0.56 -9.97
N PHE A 74 11.25 -1.79 -9.90
CA PHE A 74 12.24 -2.28 -10.87
C PHE A 74 11.72 -2.25 -12.32
N ARG A 75 10.40 -2.32 -12.53
CA ARG A 75 9.78 -2.18 -13.86
C ARG A 75 10.09 -0.86 -14.54
N TYR A 76 10.37 0.19 -13.76
CA TYR A 76 10.70 1.51 -14.26
C TYR A 76 12.20 1.75 -14.36
N LYS A 77 13.04 0.77 -13.99
CA LYS A 77 14.51 0.90 -13.96
C LYS A 77 15.21 0.05 -15.02
N LEU A 78 14.55 -1.02 -15.50
CA LEU A 78 14.85 -1.72 -16.76
C LEU A 78 14.44 -0.86 -17.96
#